data_AF-R7J9P6-F1
#
_entry.id   AF-R7J9P6-F1
#
_cell.length_a   1.000
_cell.length_b   1.000
_cell.length_c   1.000
_cell.angle_alpha   90.00
_cell.angle_beta   90.00
_cell.angle_gamma   90.00
#
_symmetry.space_group_name_H-M   'P 1'
#
loop_
_entity.id
_entity.type
_entity.pdbx_description
1 polymer ?
#
loop_
_entity_poly.entity_id
_entity_poly.type
_entity_poly.pdbx_seq_one_letter_code
_entity_poly.pdbx_strand_id
1 'polypeptide(L)'
;MKIYDYVKKKYRKTSKLFGITIFEQIFNYMTTKRYQYFLNGIITTYKVKDIYDYHIEKEIKILGKIIFKRIEDGNNIYWYAFNKRIRKISSIDAFKTRYFRHFDKKYDHIYILNANSGEIFLFLTYVLNSLLKKNGSKNPLLVATKEYHLEMINMICPKIPSVYIKSLDVNVKGDFFEIEKQKFFQIFPNEYFIKIETKIKDNPPGQVHYFNSMLQHFNLTPSELIPNKILVSTECAKSAFAKAEALGLNLKNFVYIAPEARSCMLIDNYFWEKLIEEYTKLGIDVFVNLNDKSLNLKEGSYKTCYLSYPEAFSLAGSAKKIVSLRSGLCELLLETGIPIDVLYNKFKNRRCFNDMTVRQIMSGFMLEKLPDLGFGNIAEYAYDCSDWEQLIEKIVHKTVVSADYE
;
A
#
# COMPACT_ATOMS: atom_id res chain seq x y z
N MET A 1 -28.05 -10.42 38.33
CA MET A 1 -26.95 -9.46 38.10
C MET A 1 -26.04 -10.01 37.02
N LYS A 2 -25.75 -9.29 35.92
CA LYS A 2 -24.80 -9.79 34.92
C LYS A 2 -23.42 -9.90 35.56
N ILE A 3 -22.84 -11.10 35.52
CA ILE A 3 -21.51 -11.39 36.09
C ILE A 3 -20.45 -10.58 35.34
N TYR A 4 -20.53 -10.54 34.01
CA TYR A 4 -19.65 -9.77 33.15
C TYR A 4 -20.46 -8.95 32.14
N ASP A 5 -20.04 -7.71 31.91
CA ASP A 5 -20.61 -6.83 30.91
C ASP A 5 -19.50 -6.14 30.11
N TYR A 6 -19.63 -6.14 28.78
CA TYR A 6 -18.67 -5.54 27.87
C TYR A 6 -19.38 -4.64 26.87
N VAL A 7 -19.05 -3.35 26.89
CA VAL A 7 -19.63 -2.34 26.00
C VAL A 7 -18.52 -1.75 25.14
N LYS A 8 -18.70 -1.82 23.82
CA LYS A 8 -17.79 -1.21 22.83
C LYS A 8 -18.56 -0.17 22.03
N LYS A 9 -18.27 1.11 22.28
CA LYS A 9 -18.67 2.25 21.46
C LYS A 9 -17.49 2.72 20.62
N LYS A 10 -17.74 3.57 19.62
CA LYS A 10 -16.72 4.05 18.65
C LYS A 10 -15.43 4.56 19.31
N TYR A 11 -15.55 5.28 20.44
CA TYR A 11 -14.43 5.94 21.14
C TYR A 11 -14.26 5.52 22.60
N ARG A 12 -15.11 4.60 23.10
CA ARG A 12 -15.10 4.16 24.48
C ARG A 12 -15.30 2.65 24.56
N LYS A 13 -14.48 2.00 25.37
CA LYS A 13 -14.67 0.58 25.72
C LYS A 13 -14.77 0.48 27.23
N THR A 14 -15.70 -0.32 27.73
CA THR A 14 -15.88 -0.52 29.16
C THR A 14 -16.13 -2.00 29.41
N SER A 15 -15.52 -2.53 30.47
CA SER A 15 -15.74 -3.89 30.94
C SER A 15 -16.04 -3.86 32.44
N LYS A 16 -17.10 -4.55 32.85
CA LYS A 16 -17.53 -4.62 34.23
C LYS A 16 -17.59 -6.07 34.70
N LEU A 17 -17.21 -6.30 35.95
CA LEU A 17 -17.36 -7.57 36.65
C LEU A 17 -18.21 -7.31 37.90
N PHE A 18 -19.32 -8.03 38.06
CA PHE A 18 -20.29 -7.79 39.13
C PHE A 18 -20.74 -6.33 39.25
N GLY A 19 -20.88 -5.62 38.12
CA GLY A 19 -21.24 -4.19 38.08
C GLY A 19 -20.08 -3.21 38.32
N ILE A 20 -18.92 -3.69 38.79
CA ILE A 20 -17.72 -2.87 39.04
C ILE A 20 -16.92 -2.72 37.75
N THR A 21 -16.55 -1.49 37.39
CA THR A 21 -15.70 -1.22 36.22
C THR A 21 -14.28 -1.70 36.46
N ILE A 22 -13.91 -2.82 35.81
CA ILE A 22 -12.56 -3.38 35.87
C ILE A 22 -11.66 -2.81 34.77
N PHE A 23 -12.25 -2.32 33.68
CA PHE A 23 -11.54 -1.70 32.58
C PHE A 23 -12.39 -0.61 31.92
N GLU A 24 -11.76 0.51 31.64
CA GLU A 24 -12.29 1.54 30.77
C GLU A 24 -11.19 2.04 29.84
N GLN A 25 -11.53 2.29 28.59
CA GLN A 25 -10.68 2.96 27.63
C GLN A 25 -11.44 4.10 26.96
N ILE A 26 -10.82 5.26 26.90
CA ILE A 26 -11.28 6.44 26.17
C ILE A 26 -10.23 6.77 25.12
N PHE A 27 -10.66 7.01 23.89
CA PHE A 27 -9.78 7.40 22.80
C PHE A 27 -10.27 8.70 22.16
N ASN A 28 -9.42 9.73 22.18
CA ASN A 28 -9.66 10.96 21.46
C ASN A 28 -9.00 10.85 20.08
N TYR A 29 -9.84 10.89 19.04
CA TYR A 29 -9.40 10.69 17.66
C TYR A 29 -8.53 11.84 17.14
N MET A 30 -8.90 13.09 17.45
CA MET A 30 -8.24 14.30 16.97
C MET A 30 -6.83 14.48 17.54
N THR A 31 -6.66 14.11 18.81
CA THR A 31 -5.37 14.27 19.51
C THR A 31 -4.58 12.97 19.62
N THR A 32 -5.14 11.87 19.08
CA THR A 32 -4.69 10.47 19.23
C THR A 32 -4.41 10.00 20.66
N LYS A 33 -4.89 10.76 21.66
CA LYS A 33 -4.73 10.47 23.07
C LYS A 33 -5.61 9.27 23.44
N ARG A 34 -5.00 8.32 24.14
CA ARG A 34 -5.68 7.15 24.68
C ARG A 34 -5.48 7.10 26.19
N TYR A 35 -6.59 7.07 26.90
CA TYR A 35 -6.63 6.84 28.33
C TYR A 35 -7.20 5.45 28.58
N GLN A 36 -6.58 4.72 29.51
CA GLN A 36 -7.11 3.44 29.98
C GLN A 36 -7.06 3.44 31.50
N TYR A 37 -8.13 2.96 32.10
CA TYR A 37 -8.33 2.87 33.55
C TYR A 37 -8.59 1.41 33.86
N PHE A 38 -7.86 0.86 34.82
CA PHE A 38 -8.03 -0.51 35.30
C PHE A 38 -8.36 -0.49 36.78
N LEU A 39 -9.15 -1.46 37.22
CA LEU A 39 -9.56 -1.61 38.63
C LEU A 39 -10.10 -0.30 39.20
N ASN A 40 -11.13 0.25 38.56
CA ASN A 40 -11.74 1.52 38.93
C ASN A 40 -10.76 2.72 39.00
N GLY A 41 -9.69 2.71 38.18
CA GLY A 41 -8.74 3.81 38.08
C GLY A 41 -7.54 3.73 39.02
N ILE A 42 -7.38 2.64 39.79
CA ILE A 42 -6.17 2.40 40.59
C ILE A 42 -4.93 2.40 39.70
N ILE A 43 -5.03 1.77 38.53
CA ILE A 43 -3.99 1.81 37.50
C ILE A 43 -4.55 2.58 36.32
N THR A 44 -3.83 3.61 35.89
CA THR A 44 -4.15 4.33 34.66
C THR A 44 -2.98 4.27 33.70
N THR A 45 -3.30 4.17 32.41
CA THR A 45 -2.31 4.31 31.36
C THR A 45 -2.72 5.43 30.44
N TYR A 46 -1.78 6.29 30.12
CA TYR A 46 -1.92 7.34 29.14
C TYR A 46 -1.02 7.02 27.96
N LYS A 47 -1.51 7.22 26.74
CA LYS A 47 -0.69 7.15 25.53
C LYS A 47 -1.07 8.32 24.63
N VAL A 48 -0.08 9.05 24.14
CA VAL A 48 -0.21 10.00 23.04
C VAL A 48 0.75 9.61 21.94
N LYS A 49 0.32 9.82 20.69
CA LYS A 49 1.15 9.62 19.51
C LYS A 49 0.97 10.82 18.60
N ASP A 50 1.98 11.66 18.51
CA ASP A 50 1.94 12.66 17.46
C ASP A 50 1.84 11.95 16.10
N ILE A 51 0.93 12.44 15.26
CA ILE A 51 0.69 11.87 13.92
C ILE A 51 1.64 12.48 12.89
N TYR A 52 2.15 13.67 13.17
CA TYR A 52 3.08 14.40 12.32
C TYR A 52 4.51 14.29 12.82
N ASP A 53 4.69 14.21 14.15
CA ASP A 53 6.01 14.11 14.76
C ASP A 53 6.34 12.69 15.24
N TYR A 54 7.65 12.46 15.43
CA TYR A 54 8.19 11.21 15.95
C TYR A 54 8.07 11.08 17.47
N HIS A 55 7.01 11.67 18.04
CA HIS A 55 6.81 11.70 19.48
C HIS A 55 5.72 10.73 19.91
N ILE A 56 6.09 9.71 20.69
CA ILE A 56 5.15 8.81 21.37
C ILE A 56 5.47 8.81 22.85
N GLU A 57 4.50 9.21 23.64
CA GLU A 57 4.61 9.13 25.08
C GLU A 57 3.60 8.12 25.62
N LYS A 58 4.08 7.24 26.50
CA LYS A 58 3.25 6.30 27.26
C LYS A 58 3.59 6.41 28.74
N GLU A 59 2.59 6.65 29.56
CA GLU A 59 2.70 6.69 31.01
C GLU A 59 1.85 5.58 31.63
N ILE A 60 2.34 5.02 32.74
CA ILE A 60 1.59 4.14 33.64
C ILE A 60 1.63 4.77 35.02
N LYS A 61 0.44 5.03 35.57
CA LYS A 61 0.26 5.60 36.90
C LYS A 61 -0.42 4.59 37.80
N ILE A 62 0.04 4.50 39.04
CA ILE A 62 -0.61 3.77 40.12
C ILE A 62 -0.98 4.80 41.19
N LEU A 63 -2.25 4.84 41.58
CA LEU A 63 -2.78 5.83 42.54
C LEU A 63 -2.38 7.26 42.17
N GLY A 64 -2.48 7.60 40.87
CA GLY A 64 -2.15 8.92 40.34
C GLY A 64 -0.64 9.22 40.15
N LYS A 65 0.26 8.42 40.72
CA LYS A 65 1.72 8.63 40.59
C LYS A 65 2.28 7.90 39.38
N ILE A 66 3.10 8.57 38.57
CA ILE A 66 3.81 7.96 37.44
C ILE A 66 4.85 6.99 37.96
N ILE A 67 4.61 5.70 37.75
CA ILE A 67 5.55 4.63 38.09
C ILE A 67 6.48 4.37 36.92
N PHE A 68 5.93 4.40 35.71
CA PHE A 68 6.65 4.08 34.50
C PHE A 68 6.29 5.04 33.37
N LYS A 69 7.30 5.53 32.66
CA LYS A 69 7.12 6.41 31.49
C LYS A 69 8.07 5.96 30.37
N ARG A 70 7.53 5.86 29.16
CA ARG A 70 8.30 5.63 27.93
C ARG A 70 8.06 6.81 27.00
N ILE A 71 9.14 7.41 26.52
CA ILE A 71 9.12 8.47 25.52
C ILE A 71 9.91 7.96 24.32
N GLU A 72 9.27 7.87 23.17
CA GLU A 72 9.92 7.76 21.87
C GLU A 72 9.98 9.15 21.29
N ASP A 73 11.17 9.63 20.98
CA ASP A 73 11.40 10.96 20.43
C ASP A 73 12.47 10.88 19.35
N GLY A 74 12.05 11.05 18.09
CA GLY A 74 12.89 10.77 16.93
C GLY A 74 13.43 9.34 16.97
N ASN A 75 14.75 9.22 16.80
CA ASN A 75 15.48 7.95 16.82
C ASN A 75 15.84 7.44 18.22
N ASN A 76 15.34 8.06 19.29
CA ASN A 76 15.67 7.68 20.65
C ASN A 76 14.44 7.19 21.42
N ILE A 77 14.62 6.13 22.19
CA ILE A 77 13.61 5.60 23.09
C ILE A 77 14.14 5.69 24.52
N TYR A 78 13.44 6.46 25.34
CA TYR A 78 13.77 6.70 26.74
C TYR A 78 12.78 5.97 27.65
N TRP A 79 13.30 5.31 28.68
CA TRP A 79 12.51 4.66 29.71
C TRP A 79 12.80 5.31 31.05
N TYR A 80 11.75 5.61 31.80
CA TYR A 80 11.81 6.20 33.12
C TYR A 80 11.05 5.32 34.10
N ALA A 81 11.61 5.15 35.30
CA ALA A 81 10.93 4.58 36.46
C ALA A 81 10.94 5.61 37.58
N PHE A 82 9.78 5.89 38.19
CA PHE A 82 9.63 6.93 39.21
C PHE A 82 10.25 8.28 38.78
N ASN A 83 10.01 8.66 37.52
CA ASN A 83 10.57 9.85 36.85
C ASN A 83 12.11 9.91 36.71
N LYS A 84 12.85 8.85 37.08
CA LYS A 84 14.29 8.75 36.80
C LYS A 84 14.53 7.97 35.52
N ARG A 85 15.38 8.50 34.63
CA ARG A 85 15.75 7.82 33.38
C ARG A 85 16.57 6.57 33.69
N ILE A 86 16.06 5.41 33.29
CA ILE A 86 16.70 4.10 33.53
C ILE A 86 17.31 3.49 32.27
N ARG A 87 16.86 3.91 31.08
CA ARG A 87 17.35 3.35 29.81
C ARG A 87 17.19 4.34 28.66
N LYS A 88 18.16 4.32 27.74
CA LYS A 88 18.11 4.96 26.42
C LYS A 88 18.45 3.90 25.37
N ILE A 89 17.67 3.83 24.29
CA ILE A 89 17.94 2.99 23.13
C ILE A 89 17.93 3.88 21.89
N SER A 90 18.94 3.76 21.05
CA SER A 90 18.96 4.33 19.70
C SER A 90 18.34 3.35 18.71
N SER A 91 17.35 3.80 17.93
CA SER A 91 16.76 3.00 16.84
C SER A 91 17.81 2.62 15.79
N ILE A 92 18.80 3.48 15.55
CA ILE A 92 19.88 3.21 14.59
C ILE A 92 20.79 2.09 15.11
N ASP A 93 21.16 2.14 16.40
CA ASP A 93 22.00 1.08 16.99
C ASP A 93 21.25 -0.26 17.07
N ALA A 94 19.95 -0.21 17.37
CA ALA A 94 19.08 -1.39 17.35
C ALA A 94 18.98 -1.99 15.93
N PHE A 95 18.82 -1.14 14.91
CA PHE A 95 18.81 -1.56 13.51
C PHE A 95 20.16 -2.20 13.14
N LYS A 96 21.27 -1.53 13.47
CA LYS A 96 22.62 -2.04 13.22
C LYS A 96 22.82 -3.43 13.82
N THR A 97 22.52 -3.57 15.12
CA THR A 97 22.69 -4.84 15.85
C THR A 97 21.89 -5.97 15.21
N ARG A 98 20.68 -5.69 14.73
CA ARG A 98 19.77 -6.71 14.22
C ARG A 98 20.01 -7.08 12.76
N TYR A 99 20.37 -6.12 11.92
CA TYR A 99 20.32 -6.30 10.46
C TYR A 99 21.64 -6.03 9.75
N PHE A 100 22.62 -5.37 10.37
CA PHE A 100 23.82 -4.91 9.64
C PHE A 100 24.63 -6.05 9.00
N ARG A 101 24.57 -7.26 9.57
CA ARG A 101 25.17 -8.48 9.00
C ARG A 101 24.70 -8.83 7.58
N HIS A 102 23.56 -8.29 7.13
CA HIS A 102 23.03 -8.52 5.78
C HIS A 102 23.62 -7.58 4.73
N PHE A 103 24.40 -6.57 5.15
CA PHE A 103 24.95 -5.54 4.27
C PHE A 103 26.47 -5.66 4.19
N ASP A 104 26.96 -6.05 3.02
CA ASP A 104 28.39 -6.05 2.73
C ASP A 104 28.92 -4.61 2.68
N LYS A 105 30.15 -4.39 3.15
CA LYS A 105 30.81 -3.08 3.17
C LYS A 105 31.07 -2.51 1.77
N LYS A 106 31.00 -3.32 0.71
CA LYS A 106 31.15 -2.85 -0.68
C LYS A 106 30.03 -1.89 -1.12
N TYR A 107 28.86 -1.98 -0.50
CA TYR A 107 27.71 -1.15 -0.84
C TYR A 107 27.81 0.22 -0.19
N ASP A 108 27.62 1.29 -0.96
CA ASP A 108 27.68 2.67 -0.44
C ASP A 108 26.30 3.20 -0.07
N HIS A 109 25.30 3.00 -0.93
CA HIS A 109 23.92 3.43 -0.74
C HIS A 109 22.95 2.24 -0.73
N ILE A 110 22.16 2.13 0.34
CA ILE A 110 21.21 1.04 0.55
C ILE A 110 19.79 1.60 0.54
N TYR A 111 18.97 1.16 -0.40
CA TYR A 111 17.60 1.63 -0.58
C TYR A 111 16.62 0.56 -0.08
N ILE A 112 15.94 0.86 1.03
CA ILE A 112 15.01 -0.06 1.67
C ILE A 112 13.59 0.19 1.18
N LEU A 113 13.02 -0.78 0.47
CA LEU A 113 11.68 -0.70 -0.11
C LEU A 113 10.62 -0.93 0.98
N ASN A 114 10.09 0.17 1.56
CA ASN A 114 9.21 0.14 2.73
C ASN A 114 7.76 0.57 2.43
N ALA A 115 7.28 0.31 1.22
CA ALA A 115 5.92 0.66 0.79
C ALA A 115 5.12 -0.54 0.24
N ASN A 116 3.93 -0.25 -0.31
CA ASN A 116 3.13 -1.20 -1.05
C ASN A 116 3.53 -1.22 -2.53
N SER A 117 2.94 -2.13 -3.29
CA SER A 117 3.36 -2.42 -4.66
C SER A 117 3.31 -1.20 -5.58
N GLY A 118 2.30 -0.33 -5.47
CA GLY A 118 2.14 0.83 -6.35
C GLY A 118 3.27 1.84 -6.22
N GLU A 119 3.57 2.28 -4.99
CA GLU A 119 4.64 3.25 -4.77
C GLU A 119 6.02 2.65 -5.03
N ILE A 120 6.24 1.38 -4.69
CA ILE A 120 7.50 0.69 -5.01
C ILE A 120 7.66 0.56 -6.52
N PHE A 121 6.61 0.20 -7.24
CA PHE A 121 6.65 0.13 -8.70
C PHE A 121 7.05 1.49 -9.29
N LEU A 122 6.35 2.58 -8.93
CA LEU A 122 6.66 3.91 -9.44
C LEU A 122 8.07 4.38 -9.07
N PHE A 123 8.52 4.05 -7.85
CA PHE A 123 9.89 4.35 -7.43
C PHE A 123 10.93 3.62 -8.29
N LEU A 124 10.79 2.30 -8.44
CA LEU A 124 11.72 1.49 -9.23
C LEU A 124 11.71 1.88 -10.70
N THR A 125 10.52 2.15 -11.26
CA THR A 125 10.35 2.51 -12.67
C THR A 125 10.85 3.92 -12.94
N TYR A 126 10.36 4.95 -12.26
CA TYR A 126 10.59 6.33 -12.67
C TYR A 126 11.67 7.06 -11.87
N VAL A 127 11.84 6.73 -10.59
CA VAL A 127 12.60 7.57 -9.64
C VAL A 127 14.01 7.05 -9.36
N LEU A 128 14.18 5.72 -9.30
CA LEU A 128 15.38 5.08 -8.79
C LEU A 128 16.64 5.57 -9.49
N ASN A 129 16.70 5.53 -10.81
CA ASN A 129 17.90 5.90 -11.57
C ASN A 129 18.27 7.38 -11.38
N SER A 130 17.27 8.27 -11.37
CA SER A 130 17.47 9.69 -11.09
C SER A 130 18.04 9.90 -9.69
N LEU A 131 17.51 9.17 -8.70
CA LEU A 131 17.99 9.24 -7.33
C LEU A 131 19.41 8.65 -7.18
N LEU A 132 19.72 7.55 -7.89
CA LEU A 132 21.07 6.96 -7.91
C LEU A 132 22.09 7.96 -8.43
N LYS A 133 21.78 8.61 -9.57
CA LYS A 133 22.60 9.67 -10.19
C LYS A 133 22.77 10.86 -9.26
N LYS A 134 21.67 11.38 -8.71
CA LYS A 134 21.66 12.53 -7.80
C LYS A 134 22.49 12.29 -6.54
N ASN A 135 22.41 11.08 -5.97
CA ASN A 135 23.18 10.73 -4.79
C ASN A 135 24.65 10.40 -5.11
N GLY A 136 25.01 10.21 -6.39
CA GLY A 136 26.36 9.77 -6.78
C GLY A 136 26.64 8.32 -6.36
N SER A 137 25.63 7.46 -6.44
CA SER A 137 25.70 6.06 -5.99
C SER A 137 26.63 5.25 -6.89
N LYS A 138 27.64 4.60 -6.31
CA LYS A 138 28.61 3.77 -7.03
C LYS A 138 28.29 2.28 -6.93
N ASN A 139 27.89 1.81 -5.75
CA ASN A 139 27.58 0.41 -5.46
C ASN A 139 26.24 0.31 -4.71
N PRO A 140 25.11 0.60 -5.36
CA PRO A 140 23.82 0.58 -4.70
C PRO A 140 23.36 -0.85 -4.35
N LEU A 141 22.57 -0.97 -3.29
CA LEU A 141 21.86 -2.19 -2.90
C LEU A 141 20.38 -1.89 -2.71
N LEU A 142 19.51 -2.72 -3.29
CA LEU A 142 18.07 -2.68 -3.03
C LEU A 142 17.69 -3.70 -1.96
N VAL A 143 16.93 -3.28 -0.96
CA VAL A 143 16.47 -4.17 0.12
C VAL A 143 14.98 -4.39 -0.01
N ALA A 144 14.62 -5.61 -0.41
CA ALA A 144 13.25 -6.08 -0.44
C ALA A 144 12.79 -6.44 0.99
N THR A 145 11.67 -5.87 1.41
CA THR A 145 11.00 -6.18 2.69
C THR A 145 9.86 -7.18 2.53
N LYS A 146 9.42 -7.43 1.30
CA LYS A 146 8.36 -8.35 0.90
C LYS A 146 8.81 -9.13 -0.34
N GLU A 147 8.33 -10.36 -0.50
CA GLU A 147 8.77 -11.25 -1.59
C GLU A 147 8.49 -10.64 -2.97
N TYR A 148 7.30 -10.05 -3.16
CA TYR A 148 6.96 -9.38 -4.42
C TYR A 148 7.84 -8.16 -4.74
N HIS A 149 8.57 -7.58 -3.78
CA HIS A 149 9.55 -6.54 -4.11
C HIS A 149 10.73 -7.14 -4.89
N LEU A 150 11.14 -8.38 -4.61
CA LEU A 150 12.18 -9.05 -5.41
C LEU A 150 11.69 -9.29 -6.83
N GLU A 151 10.45 -9.72 -7.00
CA GLU A 151 9.85 -9.90 -8.32
C GLU A 151 9.91 -8.58 -9.13
N MET A 152 9.51 -7.47 -8.52
CA MET A 152 9.61 -6.14 -9.15
C MET A 152 11.04 -5.72 -9.46
N ILE A 153 11.99 -5.95 -8.54
CA ILE A 153 13.41 -5.63 -8.78
C ILE A 153 13.93 -6.41 -9.98
N ASN A 154 13.64 -7.71 -10.04
CA ASN A 154 14.08 -8.58 -11.13
C ASN A 154 13.49 -8.15 -12.48
N MET A 155 12.25 -7.64 -12.49
CA MET A 155 11.62 -7.13 -13.69
C MET A 155 12.16 -5.76 -14.14
N ILE A 156 12.41 -4.84 -13.19
CA ILE A 156 12.61 -3.42 -13.52
C ILE A 156 14.09 -3.03 -13.48
N CYS A 157 14.86 -3.59 -12.56
CA CYS A 157 16.26 -3.23 -12.34
C CYS A 157 17.16 -4.44 -12.01
N PRO A 158 17.15 -5.51 -12.84
CA PRO A 158 17.84 -6.77 -12.55
C PRO A 158 19.35 -6.65 -12.37
N LYS A 159 19.96 -5.58 -12.87
CA LYS A 159 21.41 -5.33 -12.78
C LYS A 159 21.83 -4.78 -11.41
N ILE A 160 20.89 -4.27 -10.61
CA ILE A 160 21.20 -3.72 -9.29
C ILE A 160 21.14 -4.87 -8.27
N PRO A 161 22.20 -5.10 -7.47
CA PRO A 161 22.18 -6.10 -6.42
C PRO A 161 21.00 -5.88 -5.48
N SER A 162 20.38 -6.97 -5.05
CA SER A 162 19.30 -6.92 -4.08
C SER A 162 19.38 -8.01 -3.03
N VAL A 163 18.78 -7.76 -1.87
CA VAL A 163 18.63 -8.72 -0.79
C VAL A 163 17.20 -8.67 -0.26
N TYR A 164 16.63 -9.84 0.02
CA TYR A 164 15.38 -9.93 0.75
C TYR A 164 15.63 -10.18 2.22
N ILE A 165 15.06 -9.32 3.06
CA ILE A 165 15.10 -9.47 4.51
C ILE A 165 13.67 -9.61 5.01
N LYS A 166 13.29 -10.85 5.29
CA LYS A 166 11.96 -11.20 5.82
C LYS A 166 11.71 -10.46 7.13
N SER A 167 10.55 -9.82 7.22
CA SER A 167 10.12 -9.09 8.43
C SER A 167 11.11 -8.02 8.89
N LEU A 168 11.80 -7.36 7.94
CA LEU A 168 12.62 -6.19 8.23
C LEU A 168 11.75 -5.10 8.87
N ASP A 169 12.15 -4.68 10.06
CA ASP A 169 11.49 -3.63 10.82
C ASP A 169 12.41 -2.40 10.91
N VAL A 170 12.17 -1.44 10.01
CA VAL A 170 12.89 -0.17 9.97
C VAL A 170 12.21 0.81 10.93
N ASN A 171 12.49 0.62 12.23
CA ASN A 171 12.06 1.53 13.30
C ASN A 171 12.95 2.78 13.44
N VAL A 172 13.72 3.10 12.40
CA VAL A 172 14.43 4.37 12.27
C VAL A 172 13.45 5.41 11.72
N LYS A 173 13.57 6.64 12.19
CA LYS A 173 12.75 7.78 11.83
C LYS A 173 13.46 8.60 10.75
N GLY A 174 12.67 9.11 9.82
CA GLY A 174 13.13 9.85 8.64
C GLY A 174 13.44 8.92 7.47
N ASP A 175 13.68 9.54 6.32
CA ASP A 175 13.99 8.84 5.08
C ASP A 175 15.46 8.40 4.98
N PHE A 176 16.31 8.84 5.92
CA PHE A 176 17.76 8.71 5.81
C PHE A 176 18.43 8.44 7.17
N PHE A 177 19.41 7.53 7.17
CA PHE A 177 20.35 7.35 8.27
C PHE A 177 21.68 6.76 7.78
N GLU A 178 22.74 6.86 8.58
CA GLU A 178 24.08 6.38 8.21
C GLU A 178 24.63 5.41 9.27
N ILE A 179 25.28 4.33 8.82
CA ILE A 179 26.00 3.36 9.65
C ILE A 179 27.32 3.01 8.98
N GLU A 180 28.45 3.22 9.67
CA GLU A 180 29.79 2.84 9.17
C GLU A 180 30.09 3.28 7.73
N LYS A 181 29.71 4.52 7.37
CA LYS A 181 29.83 5.14 6.04
C LYS A 181 28.84 4.64 4.97
N GLN A 182 28.02 3.66 5.29
CA GLN A 182 26.92 3.24 4.43
C GLN A 182 25.70 4.09 4.69
N LYS A 183 25.10 4.62 3.63
CA LYS A 183 23.91 5.48 3.72
C LYS A 183 22.66 4.65 3.41
N PHE A 184 21.70 4.69 4.32
CA PHE A 184 20.45 3.97 4.22
C PHE A 184 19.33 4.95 3.89
N PHE A 185 18.58 4.64 2.83
CA PHE A 185 17.42 5.38 2.39
C PHE A 185 16.17 4.53 2.64
N GLN A 186 15.29 4.98 3.52
CA GLN A 186 13.99 4.36 3.73
C GLN A 186 13.03 4.92 2.68
N ILE A 187 12.63 4.08 1.72
CA ILE A 187 11.72 4.49 0.66
C ILE A 187 10.29 4.46 1.19
N PHE A 188 9.74 5.68 1.36
CA PHE A 188 8.39 5.98 1.86
C PHE A 188 8.12 5.45 3.28
N PRO A 189 8.72 6.03 4.32
CA PRO A 189 8.30 5.77 5.69
C PRO A 189 6.83 6.17 5.91
N ASN A 190 6.24 5.68 6.99
CA ASN A 190 4.82 5.95 7.30
C ASN A 190 4.47 7.45 7.35
N GLU A 191 5.43 8.33 7.68
CA GLU A 191 5.21 9.78 7.66
C GLU A 191 4.93 10.33 6.27
N TYR A 192 5.55 9.76 5.22
CA TYR A 192 5.34 10.17 3.84
C TYR A 192 3.87 9.99 3.46
N PHE A 193 3.30 8.83 3.77
CA PHE A 193 1.90 8.53 3.52
C PHE A 193 0.95 9.44 4.27
N ILE A 194 1.22 9.70 5.57
CA ILE A 194 0.38 10.62 6.35
C ILE A 194 0.42 12.02 5.73
N LYS A 195 1.60 12.54 5.40
CA LYS A 195 1.75 13.88 4.82
C LYS A 195 1.00 14.01 3.49
N ILE A 196 1.10 13.03 2.60
CA ILE A 196 0.42 13.07 1.29
C ILE A 196 -1.09 12.92 1.45
N GLU A 197 -1.55 11.95 2.22
CA GLU A 197 -2.99 11.73 2.43
C GLU A 197 -3.63 12.94 3.12
N THR A 198 -2.94 13.60 4.07
CA THR A 198 -3.37 14.88 4.66
C THR A 198 -3.42 15.98 3.61
N LYS A 199 -2.39 16.15 2.77
CA LYS A 199 -2.41 17.16 1.70
C LYS A 199 -3.57 16.92 0.72
N ILE A 200 -3.81 15.69 0.28
CA ILE A 200 -4.92 15.35 -0.61
C ILE A 200 -6.28 15.65 0.05
N LYS A 201 -6.40 15.34 1.35
CA LYS A 201 -7.62 15.59 2.12
C LYS A 201 -7.93 17.07 2.27
N ASP A 202 -6.92 17.87 2.63
CA ASP A 202 -7.09 19.26 3.06
C ASP A 202 -7.11 20.25 1.88
N ASN A 203 -6.85 19.80 0.66
CA ASN A 203 -6.88 20.62 -0.54
C ASN A 203 -8.07 20.24 -1.45
N PRO A 204 -8.57 21.18 -2.27
CA PRO A 204 -9.58 20.88 -3.28
C PRO A 204 -9.16 19.73 -4.22
N PRO A 205 -10.12 18.89 -4.68
CA PRO A 205 -9.83 17.83 -5.62
C PRO A 205 -9.05 18.31 -6.84
N GLY A 206 -8.01 17.56 -7.21
CA GLY A 206 -7.19 17.82 -8.39
C GLY A 206 -5.92 18.64 -8.16
N GLN A 207 -5.78 19.34 -7.02
CA GLN A 207 -4.61 20.17 -6.72
C GLN A 207 -3.39 19.38 -6.26
N VAL A 208 -3.59 18.28 -5.54
CA VAL A 208 -2.51 17.43 -5.02
C VAL A 208 -2.62 16.07 -5.67
N HIS A 209 -1.48 15.56 -6.15
CA HIS A 209 -1.37 14.22 -6.72
C HIS A 209 -0.20 13.47 -6.06
N TYR A 210 -0.39 12.18 -5.82
CA TYR A 210 0.56 11.34 -5.09
C TYR A 210 1.92 11.22 -5.80
N PHE A 211 1.95 11.14 -7.13
CA PHE A 211 3.19 11.03 -7.88
C PHE A 211 3.96 12.34 -7.90
N ASN A 212 3.29 13.48 -8.11
CA ASN A 212 3.93 14.79 -7.96
C ASN A 212 4.50 14.99 -6.54
N SER A 213 3.78 14.51 -5.53
CA SER A 213 4.24 14.53 -4.15
C SER A 213 5.45 13.59 -3.91
N MET A 214 5.53 12.47 -4.63
CA MET A 214 6.70 11.58 -4.68
C MET A 214 7.93 12.31 -5.24
N LEU A 215 7.78 13.02 -6.36
CA LEU A 215 8.88 13.78 -6.96
C LEU A 215 9.36 14.89 -6.03
N GLN A 216 8.43 15.65 -5.45
CA GLN A 216 8.73 16.67 -4.44
C GLN A 216 9.46 16.10 -3.24
N HIS A 217 9.04 14.92 -2.74
CA HIS A 217 9.68 14.26 -1.62
C HIS A 217 11.16 13.93 -1.87
N PHE A 218 11.51 13.52 -3.09
CA PHE A 218 12.91 13.28 -3.49
C PHE A 218 13.63 14.50 -4.06
N ASN A 219 12.97 15.68 -4.05
CA ASN A 219 13.43 16.91 -4.68
C ASN A 219 13.80 16.70 -6.16
N LEU A 220 12.95 16.01 -6.91
CA LEU A 220 13.09 15.76 -8.34
C LEU A 220 12.01 16.49 -9.11
N THR A 221 12.31 16.79 -10.38
CA THR A 221 11.37 17.31 -11.36
C THR A 221 11.10 16.27 -12.46
N PRO A 222 9.98 16.36 -13.20
CA PRO A 222 9.68 15.41 -14.28
C PRO A 222 10.78 15.28 -15.34
N SER A 223 11.47 16.38 -15.68
CA SER A 223 12.56 16.38 -16.66
C SER A 223 13.84 15.67 -16.19
N GLU A 224 13.96 15.38 -14.89
CA GLU A 224 15.08 14.64 -14.32
C GLU A 224 14.84 13.13 -14.26
N LEU A 225 13.65 12.65 -14.62
CA LEU A 225 13.28 11.23 -14.56
C LEU A 225 14.05 10.41 -15.60
N ILE A 226 14.57 9.26 -15.16
CA ILE A 226 15.30 8.31 -15.99
C ILE A 226 14.58 6.96 -15.84
N PRO A 227 13.49 6.73 -16.60
CA PRO A 227 12.65 5.56 -16.40
C PRO A 227 13.38 4.26 -16.75
N ASN A 228 13.21 3.24 -15.92
CA ASN A 228 13.55 1.86 -16.21
C ASN A 228 12.46 1.24 -17.09
N LYS A 229 12.87 0.37 -18.01
CA LYS A 229 11.93 -0.45 -18.79
C LYS A 229 11.62 -1.74 -18.02
N ILE A 230 10.37 -2.16 -18.08
CA ILE A 230 9.98 -3.48 -17.58
C ILE A 230 10.53 -4.55 -18.51
N LEU A 231 11.20 -5.54 -17.92
CA LEU A 231 11.72 -6.71 -18.60
C LEU A 231 11.10 -7.94 -17.96
N VAL A 232 10.35 -8.71 -18.75
CA VAL A 232 9.83 -10.02 -18.31
C VAL A 232 10.55 -11.12 -19.08
N SER A 233 11.04 -12.12 -18.36
CA SER A 233 11.71 -13.27 -18.97
C SER A 233 10.72 -14.11 -19.78
N THR A 234 11.22 -14.75 -20.84
CA THR A 234 10.38 -15.61 -21.68
C THR A 234 9.82 -16.80 -20.90
N GLU A 235 10.55 -17.28 -19.90
CA GLU A 235 10.18 -18.36 -19.00
C GLU A 235 8.98 -17.97 -18.12
N CYS A 236 8.99 -16.75 -17.56
CA CYS A 236 7.86 -16.23 -16.78
C CYS A 236 6.61 -16.10 -17.65
N ALA A 237 6.74 -15.55 -18.86
CA ALA A 237 5.62 -15.44 -19.80
C ALA A 237 5.03 -16.81 -20.17
N LYS A 238 5.90 -17.79 -20.50
CA LYS A 238 5.48 -19.18 -20.77
C LYS A 238 4.76 -19.81 -19.57
N SER A 239 5.25 -19.59 -18.35
CA SER A 239 4.60 -20.07 -17.14
C SER A 239 3.18 -19.48 -16.98
N ALA A 240 3.03 -18.17 -17.20
CA ALA A 240 1.73 -17.51 -17.14
C ALA A 240 0.73 -18.09 -18.14
N PHE A 241 1.15 -18.26 -19.39
CA PHE A 241 0.30 -18.80 -20.45
C PHE A 241 -0.04 -20.27 -20.22
N ALA A 242 0.92 -21.11 -19.81
CA ALA A 242 0.67 -22.51 -19.50
C ALA A 242 -0.35 -22.67 -18.35
N LYS A 243 -0.26 -21.83 -17.31
CA LYS A 243 -1.27 -21.79 -16.23
C LYS A 243 -2.65 -21.41 -16.76
N ALA A 244 -2.73 -20.40 -17.62
CA ALA A 244 -3.99 -19.95 -18.20
C ALA A 244 -4.61 -20.98 -19.15
N GLU A 245 -3.81 -21.64 -20.00
CA GLU A 245 -4.25 -22.72 -20.89
C GLU A 245 -4.76 -23.92 -20.12
N ALA A 246 -4.14 -24.28 -18.99
CA ALA A 246 -4.61 -25.36 -18.11
C ALA A 246 -6.00 -25.08 -17.51
N LEU A 247 -6.41 -23.81 -17.41
CA LEU A 247 -7.76 -23.39 -17.03
C LEU A 247 -8.74 -23.34 -18.22
N GLY A 248 -8.26 -23.65 -19.42
CA GLY A 248 -8.99 -23.50 -20.67
C GLY A 248 -9.24 -22.06 -21.08
N LEU A 249 -8.45 -21.07 -20.61
CA LEU A 249 -8.61 -19.66 -20.98
C LEU A 249 -8.33 -19.45 -22.47
N ASN A 250 -9.26 -18.80 -23.18
CA ASN A 250 -9.05 -18.35 -24.55
C ASN A 250 -8.12 -17.14 -24.56
N LEU A 251 -6.82 -17.39 -24.68
CA LEU A 251 -5.77 -16.36 -24.70
C LEU A 251 -5.92 -15.32 -25.81
N LYS A 252 -6.78 -15.54 -26.81
CA LYS A 252 -7.04 -14.57 -27.89
C LYS A 252 -8.29 -13.72 -27.65
N ASN A 253 -9.13 -14.09 -26.68
CA ASN A 253 -10.41 -13.43 -26.48
C ASN A 253 -10.84 -13.47 -25.01
N PHE A 254 -10.15 -12.70 -24.17
CA PHE A 254 -10.49 -12.60 -22.77
C PHE A 254 -10.28 -11.20 -22.20
N VAL A 255 -10.93 -10.92 -21.07
CA VAL A 255 -10.67 -9.76 -20.22
C VAL A 255 -9.99 -10.17 -18.91
N TYR A 256 -9.15 -9.29 -18.38
CA TYR A 256 -8.45 -9.49 -17.12
C TYR A 256 -9.09 -8.61 -16.03
N ILE A 257 -9.64 -9.22 -14.98
CA ILE A 257 -10.26 -8.50 -13.87
C ILE A 257 -9.38 -8.60 -12.62
N ALA A 258 -9.07 -7.46 -11.99
CA ALA A 258 -8.35 -7.39 -10.71
C ALA A 258 -9.23 -6.69 -9.65
N PRO A 259 -10.10 -7.44 -8.94
CA PRO A 259 -11.16 -6.85 -8.12
C PRO A 259 -10.71 -6.50 -6.69
N GLU A 260 -9.50 -6.93 -6.28
CA GLU A 260 -9.01 -6.79 -4.91
C GLU A 260 -8.06 -5.60 -4.72
N ALA A 261 -8.21 -4.91 -3.58
CA ALA A 261 -7.29 -3.85 -3.17
C ALA A 261 -7.06 -3.87 -1.64
N ARG A 262 -5.83 -3.49 -1.24
CA ARG A 262 -5.48 -3.28 0.18
C ARG A 262 -5.79 -1.86 0.67
N SER A 263 -5.74 -0.88 -0.23
CA SER A 263 -5.93 0.54 0.05
C SER A 263 -7.40 0.97 0.08
N CYS A 264 -8.20 0.39 -0.82
CA CYS A 264 -9.61 0.75 -1.01
C CYS A 264 -10.56 -0.29 -0.41
N MET A 265 -11.78 0.14 -0.11
CA MET A 265 -12.90 -0.73 0.18
C MET A 265 -13.20 -1.56 -1.07
N LEU A 266 -13.49 -2.84 -0.87
CA LEU A 266 -13.89 -3.72 -1.95
C LEU A 266 -15.26 -3.32 -2.47
N ILE A 267 -15.45 -3.44 -3.78
CA ILE A 267 -16.77 -3.43 -4.40
C ILE A 267 -17.40 -4.81 -4.18
N ASP A 268 -18.72 -4.86 -4.00
CA ASP A 268 -19.44 -6.08 -3.68
C ASP A 268 -19.32 -7.17 -4.76
N ASN A 269 -19.56 -8.42 -4.37
CA ASN A 269 -19.48 -9.57 -5.27
C ASN A 269 -20.48 -9.44 -6.43
N TYR A 270 -21.65 -8.86 -6.18
CA TYR A 270 -22.75 -8.80 -7.14
C TYR A 270 -22.38 -7.96 -8.37
N PHE A 271 -21.72 -6.81 -8.17
CA PHE A 271 -21.18 -6.01 -9.26
C PHE A 271 -20.22 -6.80 -10.15
N TRP A 272 -19.25 -7.50 -9.54
CA TRP A 272 -18.26 -8.28 -10.29
C TRP A 272 -18.90 -9.46 -11.01
N GLU A 273 -19.83 -10.17 -10.36
CA GLU A 273 -20.58 -11.27 -10.98
C GLU A 273 -21.38 -10.80 -12.19
N LYS A 274 -22.05 -9.63 -12.10
CA LYS A 274 -22.76 -9.05 -13.24
C LYS A 274 -21.83 -8.65 -14.37
N LEU A 275 -20.69 -8.04 -14.07
CA LEU A 275 -19.70 -7.71 -15.09
C LEU A 275 -19.17 -8.97 -15.80
N ILE A 276 -18.91 -10.04 -15.07
CA ILE A 276 -18.49 -11.34 -15.60
C ILE A 276 -19.57 -11.93 -16.52
N GLU A 277 -20.83 -11.90 -16.08
CA GLU A 277 -21.97 -12.37 -16.87
C GLU A 277 -22.09 -11.63 -18.20
N GLU A 278 -21.96 -10.30 -18.21
CA GLU A 278 -22.05 -9.51 -19.45
C GLU A 278 -20.92 -9.83 -20.44
N TYR A 279 -19.68 -9.98 -19.98
CA TYR A 279 -18.59 -10.41 -20.86
C TYR A 279 -18.80 -11.84 -21.41
N THR A 280 -19.29 -12.74 -20.56
CA THR A 280 -19.56 -14.13 -20.95
C THR A 280 -20.65 -14.21 -22.02
N LYS A 281 -21.71 -13.39 -21.92
CA LYS A 281 -22.78 -13.29 -22.94
C LYS A 281 -22.26 -12.85 -24.30
N LEU A 282 -21.19 -12.05 -24.33
CA LEU A 282 -20.50 -11.63 -25.55
C LEU A 282 -19.49 -12.66 -26.08
N GLY A 283 -19.41 -13.84 -25.45
CA GLY A 283 -18.45 -14.88 -25.82
C GLY A 283 -17.00 -14.53 -25.48
N ILE A 284 -16.78 -13.57 -24.58
CA ILE A 284 -15.45 -13.16 -24.10
C ILE A 284 -15.16 -13.90 -22.79
N ASP A 285 -14.02 -14.58 -22.72
CA ASP A 285 -13.59 -15.24 -21.49
C ASP A 285 -13.19 -14.22 -20.41
N VAL A 286 -13.31 -14.62 -19.15
CA VAL A 286 -12.89 -13.79 -18.02
C VAL A 286 -11.83 -14.49 -17.20
N PHE A 287 -10.67 -13.85 -17.07
CA PHE A 287 -9.69 -14.17 -16.04
C PHE A 287 -9.83 -13.22 -14.86
N VAL A 288 -9.94 -13.73 -13.64
CA VAL A 288 -10.00 -12.91 -12.41
C VAL A 288 -8.78 -13.17 -11.55
N ASN A 289 -8.01 -12.12 -11.27
CA ASN A 289 -6.86 -12.15 -10.38
C ASN A 289 -7.30 -12.04 -8.90
N LEU A 290 -7.56 -13.19 -8.29
CA LEU A 290 -7.90 -13.31 -6.87
C LEU A 290 -6.67 -13.82 -6.11
N ASN A 291 -6.15 -13.00 -5.20
CA ASN A 291 -5.01 -13.36 -4.35
C ASN A 291 -5.42 -13.64 -2.91
N ASP A 292 -6.56 -13.10 -2.48
CA ASP A 292 -7.13 -13.31 -1.16
C ASP A 292 -8.49 -14.00 -1.27
N LYS A 293 -8.95 -14.65 -0.19
CA LYS A 293 -10.32 -15.20 -0.13
C LYS A 293 -11.33 -14.12 0.28
N SER A 294 -11.06 -12.86 -0.10
CA SER A 294 -11.79 -11.70 0.40
C SER A 294 -13.09 -11.43 -0.36
N LEU A 295 -13.15 -11.88 -1.61
CA LEU A 295 -14.36 -11.95 -2.43
C LEU A 295 -14.78 -13.41 -2.57
N ASN A 296 -16.09 -13.63 -2.67
CA ASN A 296 -16.68 -14.96 -2.85
C ASN A 296 -17.58 -14.93 -4.09
N LEU A 297 -16.92 -14.91 -5.25
CA LEU A 297 -17.59 -14.89 -6.55
C LEU A 297 -18.05 -16.30 -6.90
N LYS A 298 -19.23 -16.43 -7.51
CA LYS A 298 -19.81 -17.69 -7.98
C LYS A 298 -18.80 -18.54 -8.78
N GLU A 299 -18.52 -19.75 -8.32
CA GLU A 299 -17.59 -20.67 -8.99
C GLU A 299 -18.06 -21.03 -10.41
N GLY A 300 -17.11 -21.22 -11.31
CA GLY A 300 -17.35 -21.65 -12.70
C GLY A 300 -17.74 -20.55 -13.68
N SER A 301 -17.98 -19.31 -13.24
CA SER A 301 -18.25 -18.17 -14.14
C SER A 301 -16.99 -17.45 -14.62
N TYR A 302 -15.82 -17.79 -14.08
CA TYR A 302 -14.53 -17.18 -14.42
C TYR A 302 -13.37 -18.16 -14.23
N LYS A 303 -12.22 -17.81 -14.80
CA LYS A 303 -10.96 -18.55 -14.67
C LYS A 303 -10.04 -17.80 -13.71
N THR A 304 -9.35 -18.49 -12.82
CA THR A 304 -8.43 -17.88 -11.86
C THR A 304 -7.31 -18.83 -11.49
N CYS A 305 -6.12 -18.30 -11.26
CA CYS A 305 -5.01 -19.00 -10.62
C CYS A 305 -4.06 -17.98 -9.99
N TYR A 306 -3.16 -18.46 -9.14
CA TYR A 306 -2.09 -17.63 -8.60
C TYR A 306 -1.07 -17.24 -9.68
N LEU A 307 -0.84 -15.94 -9.79
CA LEU A 307 0.17 -15.33 -10.65
C LEU A 307 1.14 -14.48 -9.82
N SER A 308 2.43 -14.65 -10.05
CA SER A 308 3.46 -13.69 -9.64
C SER A 308 3.30 -12.36 -10.41
N TYR A 309 3.97 -11.29 -9.98
CA TYR A 309 3.92 -10.00 -10.69
C TYR A 309 4.36 -10.09 -12.18
N PRO A 310 5.47 -10.80 -12.53
CA PRO A 310 5.85 -11.00 -13.93
C PRO A 310 4.79 -11.77 -14.73
N GLU A 311 4.20 -12.81 -14.13
CA GLU A 311 3.17 -13.62 -14.80
C GLU A 311 1.87 -12.84 -15.01
N ALA A 312 1.45 -12.06 -14.00
CA ALA A 312 0.30 -11.18 -14.09
C ALA A 312 0.49 -10.12 -15.18
N PHE A 313 1.68 -9.52 -15.29
CA PHE A 313 2.02 -8.60 -16.37
C PHE A 313 1.94 -9.26 -17.75
N SER A 314 2.54 -10.46 -17.91
CA SER A 314 2.51 -11.19 -19.18
C SER A 314 1.10 -11.60 -19.59
N LEU A 315 0.30 -12.15 -18.68
CA LEU A 315 -1.06 -12.57 -18.99
C LEU A 315 -1.94 -11.35 -19.32
N ALA A 316 -1.92 -10.32 -18.47
CA ALA A 316 -2.71 -9.12 -18.69
C ALA A 316 -2.36 -8.42 -20.02
N GLY A 317 -1.09 -8.46 -20.44
CA GLY A 317 -0.64 -7.92 -21.73
C GLY A 317 -1.15 -8.66 -22.97
N SER A 318 -1.87 -9.78 -22.81
CA SER A 318 -2.57 -10.47 -23.91
C SER A 318 -4.10 -10.34 -23.81
N ALA A 319 -4.62 -9.64 -22.80
CA ALA A 319 -6.05 -9.43 -22.66
C ALA A 319 -6.56 -8.38 -23.65
N LYS A 320 -7.84 -8.44 -24.01
CA LYS A 320 -8.51 -7.37 -24.75
C LYS A 320 -8.64 -6.09 -23.93
N LYS A 321 -8.78 -6.26 -22.61
CA LYS A 321 -9.01 -5.19 -21.65
C LYS A 321 -8.72 -5.64 -20.23
N ILE A 322 -8.35 -4.69 -19.41
CA ILE A 322 -8.17 -4.85 -17.96
C ILE A 322 -9.27 -4.07 -17.24
N VAL A 323 -9.91 -4.67 -16.24
CA VAL A 323 -10.83 -3.97 -15.33
C VAL A 323 -10.34 -4.16 -13.90
N SER A 324 -10.04 -3.09 -13.19
CA SER A 324 -9.40 -3.18 -11.88
C SER A 324 -10.05 -2.28 -10.85
N LEU A 325 -10.20 -2.78 -9.62
CA LEU A 325 -10.30 -1.90 -8.45
C LEU A 325 -8.95 -1.18 -8.28
N ARG A 326 -8.97 0.11 -7.94
CA ARG A 326 -7.74 0.90 -7.75
C ARG A 326 -6.86 0.24 -6.69
N SER A 327 -5.72 -0.28 -7.15
CA SER A 327 -4.73 -0.97 -6.33
C SER A 327 -3.32 -0.70 -6.85
N GLY A 328 -2.32 -1.06 -6.06
CA GLY A 328 -0.92 -0.96 -6.46
C GLY A 328 -0.50 -1.91 -7.59
N LEU A 329 -1.40 -2.76 -8.10
CA LEU A 329 -1.17 -3.59 -9.28
C LEU A 329 -1.50 -2.80 -10.56
N CYS A 330 -2.40 -1.82 -10.48
CA CYS A 330 -2.79 -1.02 -11.64
C CYS A 330 -1.57 -0.33 -12.26
N GLU A 331 -0.68 0.26 -11.46
CA GLU A 331 0.51 0.95 -11.95
C GLU A 331 1.40 0.04 -12.79
N LEU A 332 1.55 -1.23 -12.40
CA LEU A 332 2.27 -2.22 -13.20
C LEU A 332 1.52 -2.54 -14.50
N LEU A 333 0.20 -2.77 -14.41
CA LEU A 333 -0.60 -3.21 -15.54
C LEU A 333 -0.79 -2.13 -16.61
N LEU A 334 -0.70 -0.85 -16.25
CA LEU A 334 -0.70 0.26 -17.22
C LEU A 334 0.39 0.11 -18.28
N GLU A 335 1.53 -0.46 -17.91
CA GLU A 335 2.71 -0.58 -18.79
C GLU A 335 2.59 -1.72 -19.79
N THR A 336 1.50 -2.51 -19.72
CA THR A 336 1.17 -3.48 -20.76
C THR A 336 0.67 -2.80 -22.04
N GLY A 337 0.20 -1.55 -21.95
CA GLY A 337 -0.44 -0.83 -23.06
C GLY A 337 -1.89 -1.27 -23.36
N ILE A 338 -2.40 -2.28 -22.66
CA ILE A 338 -3.77 -2.77 -22.82
C ILE A 338 -4.76 -1.77 -22.22
N PRO A 339 -5.93 -1.53 -22.87
CA PRO A 339 -6.98 -0.69 -22.30
C PRO A 339 -7.36 -1.10 -20.88
N ILE A 340 -7.49 -0.11 -19.99
CA ILE A 340 -7.74 -0.34 -18.57
C ILE A 340 -8.83 0.56 -18.01
N ASP A 341 -9.85 -0.08 -17.44
CA ASP A 341 -10.88 0.60 -16.65
C ASP A 341 -10.55 0.46 -15.16
N VAL A 342 -10.47 1.59 -14.45
CA VAL A 342 -10.08 1.63 -13.04
C VAL A 342 -11.21 2.18 -12.19
N LEU A 343 -11.63 1.39 -11.19
CA LEU A 343 -12.69 1.73 -10.27
C LEU A 343 -12.10 2.26 -8.96
N TYR A 344 -12.52 3.45 -8.55
CA TYR A 344 -12.14 4.08 -7.30
C TYR A 344 -13.23 3.90 -6.26
N ASN A 345 -12.84 3.58 -5.03
CA ASN A 345 -13.75 3.48 -3.88
C ASN A 345 -13.11 4.16 -2.66
N LYS A 346 -13.86 4.28 -1.56
CA LYS A 346 -13.38 4.83 -0.29
C LYS A 346 -12.19 4.03 0.23
N PHE A 347 -11.34 4.67 1.02
CA PHE A 347 -10.23 3.96 1.66
C PHE A 347 -10.68 2.95 2.71
N LYS A 348 -9.98 1.81 2.76
CA LYS A 348 -10.19 0.75 3.75
C LYS A 348 -9.29 0.99 4.96
N ASN A 349 -9.88 1.06 6.15
CA ASN A 349 -9.16 1.12 7.43
C ASN A 349 -8.12 2.27 7.56
N ARG A 350 -8.29 3.37 6.83
CA ARG A 350 -7.39 4.55 6.88
C ARG A 350 -7.89 5.55 7.91
N ARG A 351 -7.76 5.17 9.19
CA ARG A 351 -8.06 5.96 10.40
C ARG A 351 -8.54 7.42 10.13
N CYS A 352 -7.63 8.37 9.85
CA CYS A 352 -7.90 9.82 9.81
C CYS A 352 -8.34 10.33 8.44
N PHE A 353 -8.41 9.41 7.49
CA PHE A 353 -8.73 9.64 6.09
C PHE A 353 -9.96 8.85 5.64
N ASN A 354 -10.65 8.18 6.58
CA ASN A 354 -11.91 7.46 6.33
C ASN A 354 -13.05 8.39 5.88
N ASP A 355 -12.91 9.70 6.11
CA ASP A 355 -13.85 10.74 5.71
C ASP A 355 -13.58 11.30 4.31
N MET A 356 -12.48 10.93 3.66
CA MET A 356 -12.26 11.31 2.26
C MET A 356 -13.32 10.69 1.35
N THR A 357 -13.87 11.52 0.47
CA THR A 357 -14.82 11.09 -0.56
C THR A 357 -14.12 10.31 -1.66
N VAL A 358 -14.87 9.50 -2.41
CA VAL A 358 -14.33 8.75 -3.57
C VAL A 358 -13.72 9.71 -4.60
N ARG A 359 -14.33 10.89 -4.81
CA ARG A 359 -13.81 11.92 -5.72
C ARG A 359 -12.47 12.50 -5.25
N GLN A 360 -12.29 12.76 -3.96
CA GLN A 360 -11.01 13.21 -3.42
C GLN A 360 -9.93 12.14 -3.63
N ILE A 361 -10.23 10.88 -3.30
CA ILE A 361 -9.31 9.76 -3.50
C ILE A 361 -8.95 9.62 -4.98
N MET A 362 -9.94 9.58 -5.88
CA MET A 362 -9.70 9.53 -7.32
C MET A 362 -8.81 10.69 -7.76
N SER A 363 -9.13 11.93 -7.40
CA SER A 363 -8.35 13.09 -7.83
C SER A 363 -6.88 13.09 -7.39
N GLY A 364 -6.60 12.51 -6.22
CA GLY A 364 -5.26 12.41 -5.64
C GLY A 364 -4.45 11.22 -6.13
N PHE A 365 -5.11 10.18 -6.65
CA PHE A 365 -4.50 8.88 -6.99
C PHE A 365 -4.77 8.40 -8.43
N MET A 366 -5.40 9.25 -9.25
CA MET A 366 -5.70 8.98 -10.66
C MET A 366 -4.45 8.63 -11.46
N LEU A 367 -4.58 7.62 -12.32
CA LEU A 367 -3.48 7.07 -13.10
C LEU A 367 -3.18 7.91 -14.34
N GLU A 368 -4.17 8.61 -14.88
CA GLU A 368 -4.02 9.53 -16.02
C GLU A 368 -2.99 10.65 -15.77
N LYS A 369 -2.67 10.95 -14.50
CA LYS A 369 -1.70 11.97 -14.10
C LYS A 369 -0.26 11.46 -13.92
N LEU A 370 0.00 10.17 -14.15
CA LEU A 370 1.36 9.63 -14.17
C LEU A 370 2.09 10.04 -15.46
N PRO A 371 3.42 10.19 -15.49
CA PRO A 371 4.16 10.63 -16.67
C PRO A 371 4.28 9.53 -17.73
N ASP A 372 4.32 9.92 -19.01
CA ASP A 372 4.76 9.10 -20.15
C ASP A 372 4.07 7.73 -20.36
N LEU A 373 2.93 7.48 -19.72
CA LEU A 373 2.10 6.32 -20.01
C LEU A 373 1.23 6.62 -21.22
N GLY A 374 1.15 5.74 -22.22
CA GLY A 374 0.29 5.93 -23.39
C GLY A 374 -1.18 6.10 -23.00
N PHE A 375 -1.61 7.35 -22.76
CA PHE A 375 -2.89 7.70 -22.13
C PHE A 375 -4.14 7.41 -22.97
N GLY A 376 -4.00 6.81 -24.15
CA GLY A 376 -5.11 6.63 -25.08
C GLY A 376 -6.25 5.76 -24.54
N ASN A 377 -5.97 4.85 -23.60
CA ASN A 377 -6.90 3.76 -23.26
C ASN A 377 -7.18 3.59 -21.75
N ILE A 378 -6.97 4.62 -20.93
CA ILE A 378 -7.32 4.58 -19.50
C ILE A 378 -8.70 5.20 -19.30
N ALA A 379 -9.61 4.50 -18.61
CA ALA A 379 -10.85 5.09 -18.13
C ALA A 379 -10.98 4.93 -16.62
N GLU A 380 -11.22 6.03 -15.92
CA GLU A 380 -11.24 6.04 -14.45
C GLU A 380 -12.62 6.45 -13.94
N TYR A 381 -13.16 5.65 -13.01
CA TYR A 381 -14.53 5.80 -12.52
C TYR A 381 -14.54 5.90 -11.00
N ALA A 382 -15.17 6.95 -10.47
CA ALA A 382 -15.58 6.97 -9.07
C ALA A 382 -16.77 6.02 -8.90
N TYR A 383 -16.58 4.91 -8.19
CA TYR A 383 -17.65 3.94 -7.98
C TYR A 383 -18.72 4.53 -7.06
N ASP A 384 -19.97 4.52 -7.57
CA ASP A 384 -21.19 4.84 -6.84
C ASP A 384 -22.14 3.66 -6.98
N CYS A 385 -22.72 3.21 -5.86
CA CYS A 385 -23.60 2.05 -5.83
C CYS A 385 -25.00 2.34 -6.42
N SER A 386 -25.36 3.59 -6.69
CA SER A 386 -26.63 3.91 -7.38
C SER A 386 -26.58 3.66 -8.88
N ASP A 387 -25.41 3.78 -9.50
CA ASP A 387 -25.26 3.87 -10.97
C ASP A 387 -24.50 2.67 -11.55
N TRP A 388 -24.38 1.58 -10.78
CA TRP A 388 -23.51 0.46 -11.09
C TRP A 388 -23.89 -0.27 -12.40
N GLU A 389 -25.17 -0.34 -12.76
CA GLU A 389 -25.63 -0.95 -14.01
C GLU A 389 -25.13 -0.18 -15.23
N GLN A 390 -25.31 1.15 -15.23
CA GLN A 390 -24.80 2.02 -16.30
C GLN A 390 -23.27 1.99 -16.37
N LEU A 391 -22.60 1.82 -15.23
CA LEU A 391 -21.15 1.68 -15.19
C LEU A 391 -20.71 0.37 -15.87
N ILE A 392 -21.37 -0.76 -15.60
CA ILE A 392 -21.10 -2.03 -16.29
C ILE A 392 -21.30 -1.88 -17.79
N GLU A 393 -22.42 -1.29 -18.23
CA GLU A 393 -22.70 -1.07 -19.65
C GLU A 393 -21.57 -0.26 -20.33
N LYS A 394 -21.11 0.83 -19.69
CA LYS A 394 -19.99 1.64 -20.19
C LYS A 394 -18.68 0.86 -20.28
N ILE A 395 -18.37 0.04 -19.27
CA ILE A 395 -17.16 -0.78 -19.23
C ILE A 395 -17.18 -1.82 -20.37
N VAL A 396 -18.31 -2.50 -20.55
CA VAL A 396 -18.49 -3.57 -21.53
C VAL A 396 -18.53 -3.00 -22.95
N HIS A 397 -19.34 -1.98 -23.23
CA HIS A 397 -19.48 -1.37 -24.56
C HIS A 397 -18.14 -0.89 -25.14
N LYS A 398 -17.29 -0.26 -24.33
CA LYS A 398 -15.95 0.18 -24.77
C LYS A 398 -15.05 -0.97 -25.23
N THR A 399 -15.30 -2.19 -24.76
CA THR A 399 -14.51 -3.39 -25.12
C THR A 399 -14.90 -3.93 -26.50
N VAL A 400 -16.18 -3.76 -26.88
CA VAL A 400 -16.70 -4.22 -28.17
C VAL A 400 -16.23 -3.30 -29.30
N VAL A 401 -16.37 -1.98 -29.11
CA VAL A 401 -15.98 -0.99 -30.14
C VAL A 401 -14.49 -1.03 -30.47
N SER A 402 -13.62 -1.37 -29.51
CA SER A 402 -12.18 -1.51 -29.78
C SER A 402 -11.82 -2.75 -30.61
N ALA A 403 -12.70 -3.75 -30.70
CA ALA A 403 -12.46 -4.97 -31.47
C ALA A 403 -12.82 -4.86 -32.96
N ASP A 404 -13.61 -3.84 -33.36
CA ASP A 404 -14.11 -3.65 -34.72
C ASP A 404 -13.16 -2.81 -35.62
N TYR A 405 -11.99 -2.40 -35.09
CA TYR A 405 -11.01 -1.55 -35.78
C TYR A 405 -9.66 -2.23 -36.07
N GLU A 406 -9.54 -3.55 -35.92
CA GLU A 406 -8.34 -4.32 -36.32
C GLU A 406 -8.51 -5.08 -37.65
#